data_AF-A0A2Z6NUE6-F1
#
_entry.id   AF-A0A2Z6NUE6-F1
#
_cell.length_a   1.000
_cell.length_b   1.000
_cell.length_c   1.000
_cell.angle_alpha   90.00
_cell.angle_beta   90.00
_cell.angle_gamma   90.00
#
_symmetry.space_group_name_H-M   'P 1'
#
loop_
_entity.id
_entity.type
_entity.pdbx_description
1 polymer ?
#
loop_
_entity_poly.entity_id
_entity_poly.type
_entity_poly.pdbx_seq_one_letter_code
_entity_poly.pdbx_strand_id
1 'polypeptide(L)'
;MKDYFYQTGKCCICEIQSEDLLIDSSTYFFSLVPFAASFPFEIWIIPRNHSAHFHELDAEMSCMKTLSCGVAGGLGTWQYGKRRCRCLALDLGGLMRQILRKMSFQLNNPPYNFMIHSSPLHVDGSELAYSHWFIQIVPQLIPTTGFELGTGCHINPVLPEDAAKVLREVIVPVFAHERRMVGFSPPSKIVDYSEAFTTKEMFPTREYLLNWARAIGRENGFTVIIQRSDNGGSGKKKIGRKTTVILGCERSGRYRQYKDALARKTGTKKCGCPFRLRGRPVRNGDGWKVNVVCGFHNHEVIETAIGSTYAGRLSGEEKSLVDDLTRSMVKPKDILQTLKARNEENLTSIKQIYNVRQALKRSRNIEMEHSA
;
A
#
# COMPACT_ATOMS: atom_id res chain seq x y z
N MET A 1 -21.98 -13.54 -31.26
CA MET A 1 -21.99 -14.88 -30.62
C MET A 1 -22.89 -15.86 -31.36
N LYS A 2 -24.18 -15.53 -31.59
CA LYS A 2 -25.14 -16.36 -32.35
C LYS A 2 -24.64 -16.83 -33.72
N ASP A 3 -24.19 -15.91 -34.57
CA ASP A 3 -23.72 -16.27 -35.92
C ASP A 3 -22.48 -17.17 -35.89
N TYR A 4 -21.53 -16.88 -35.00
CA TYR A 4 -20.35 -17.71 -34.78
C TYR A 4 -20.73 -19.13 -34.34
N PHE A 5 -21.71 -19.25 -33.43
CA PHE A 5 -22.22 -20.54 -32.98
C PHE A 5 -22.90 -21.31 -34.11
N TYR A 6 -23.70 -20.67 -34.96
CA TYR A 6 -24.30 -21.36 -36.11
C TYR A 6 -23.28 -21.81 -37.15
N GLN A 7 -22.17 -21.10 -37.30
CA GLN A 7 -21.10 -21.47 -38.22
C GLN A 7 -20.19 -22.57 -37.67
N THR A 8 -19.88 -22.55 -36.37
CA THR A 8 -18.86 -23.42 -35.76
C THR A 8 -19.41 -24.51 -34.85
N GLY A 9 -20.66 -24.38 -34.40
CA GLY A 9 -21.27 -25.22 -33.37
C GLY A 9 -20.74 -24.96 -31.95
N LYS A 10 -19.91 -23.93 -31.75
CA LYS A 10 -19.21 -23.67 -30.48
C LYS A 10 -19.42 -22.25 -29.97
N CYS A 11 -19.36 -22.07 -28.64
CA CYS A 11 -19.36 -20.75 -28.03
C CYS A 11 -18.02 -20.04 -28.32
N CYS A 12 -18.07 -18.82 -28.87
CA CYS A 12 -16.86 -18.05 -29.20
C CYS A 12 -16.01 -17.69 -27.98
N ILE A 13 -16.61 -17.54 -26.79
CA ILE A 13 -15.90 -17.23 -25.55
C ILE A 13 -15.15 -18.47 -25.03
N CYS A 14 -15.75 -19.65 -25.12
CA CYS A 14 -15.10 -20.92 -24.74
C CYS A 14 -13.90 -21.27 -25.63
N GLU A 15 -13.90 -20.82 -26.88
CA GLU A 15 -12.83 -21.09 -27.85
C GLU A 15 -11.68 -20.07 -27.78
N ILE A 16 -11.69 -19.12 -26.84
CA ILE A 16 -10.56 -18.20 -26.69
C ILE A 16 -9.35 -18.97 -26.15
N GLN A 17 -8.38 -19.27 -27.04
CA GLN A 17 -7.17 -20.06 -26.72
C GLN A 17 -5.85 -19.28 -26.85
N SER A 18 -5.91 -17.95 -26.97
CA SER A 18 -4.68 -17.15 -27.15
C SER A 18 -3.97 -16.90 -25.81
N GLU A 19 -2.86 -17.62 -25.59
CA GLU A 19 -1.93 -17.39 -24.48
C GLU A 19 -1.36 -15.96 -24.51
N ASP A 20 -1.18 -15.37 -25.70
CA ASP A 20 -0.63 -14.02 -25.86
C ASP A 20 -1.55 -12.94 -25.30
N LEU A 21 -2.86 -13.20 -25.27
CA LEU A 21 -3.87 -12.29 -24.75
C LEU A 21 -4.17 -12.49 -23.25
N LEU A 22 -3.71 -13.59 -22.66
CA LEU A 22 -3.98 -13.95 -21.26
C LEU A 22 -3.19 -13.06 -20.28
N ILE A 23 -3.84 -12.50 -19.26
CA ILE A 23 -3.18 -11.70 -18.22
C ILE A 23 -2.85 -12.54 -16.99
N ASP A 24 -3.88 -13.14 -16.39
CA ASP A 24 -3.81 -14.00 -15.20
C ASP A 24 -4.95 -15.01 -15.23
N SER A 25 -4.80 -16.09 -14.47
CA SER A 25 -5.87 -17.05 -14.27
C SER A 25 -5.98 -17.53 -12.82
N SER A 26 -7.20 -17.92 -12.46
CA SER A 26 -7.54 -18.54 -11.18
C SER A 26 -8.10 -19.95 -11.43
N THR A 27 -8.68 -20.55 -10.39
CA THR A 27 -9.22 -21.92 -10.44
C THR A 27 -10.38 -22.01 -11.42
N TYR A 28 -11.29 -21.03 -11.39
CA TYR A 28 -12.53 -21.05 -12.15
C TYR A 28 -12.65 -19.92 -13.17
N PHE A 29 -11.76 -18.92 -13.10
CA PHE A 29 -11.80 -17.75 -13.98
C PHE A 29 -10.45 -17.56 -14.66
N PHE A 30 -10.47 -16.82 -15.75
CA PHE A 30 -9.28 -16.28 -16.38
C PHE A 30 -9.55 -14.85 -16.80
N SER A 31 -8.46 -14.10 -16.99
CA SER A 31 -8.52 -12.70 -17.40
C SER A 31 -7.64 -12.48 -18.62
N LEU A 32 -8.12 -11.69 -19.56
CA LEU A 32 -7.43 -11.43 -20.82
C LEU A 32 -7.73 -10.03 -21.37
N VAL A 33 -6.98 -9.62 -22.37
CA VAL A 33 -7.32 -8.48 -23.22
C VAL A 33 -8.04 -9.01 -24.47
N PRO A 34 -9.27 -8.54 -24.77
CA PRO A 34 -10.00 -9.03 -25.93
C PRO A 34 -9.27 -8.68 -27.24
N PHE A 35 -9.26 -9.61 -28.19
CA PHE A 35 -8.57 -9.43 -29.49
C PHE A 35 -9.00 -8.17 -30.24
N ALA A 36 -10.28 -7.79 -30.13
CA ALA A 36 -10.82 -6.56 -30.71
C ALA A 36 -11.20 -5.55 -29.61
N ALA A 37 -10.28 -5.31 -28.67
CA ALA A 37 -10.46 -4.34 -27.59
C ALA A 37 -10.81 -2.95 -28.14
N SER A 38 -11.92 -2.38 -27.66
CA SER A 38 -12.36 -1.04 -28.06
C SER A 38 -11.58 0.06 -27.32
N PHE A 39 -11.09 -0.26 -26.11
CA PHE A 39 -10.37 0.69 -25.26
C PHE A 39 -8.96 0.20 -24.93
N PRO A 40 -7.97 1.10 -24.79
CA PRO A 40 -6.63 0.73 -24.38
C PRO A 40 -6.66 0.12 -22.97
N PHE A 41 -6.00 -1.02 -22.81
CA PHE A 41 -6.00 -1.80 -21.56
C PHE A 41 -7.40 -2.24 -21.09
N GLU A 42 -8.32 -2.48 -22.02
CA GLU A 42 -9.58 -3.20 -21.72
C GLU A 42 -9.28 -4.63 -21.23
N ILE A 43 -9.98 -5.07 -20.19
CA ILE A 43 -9.76 -6.39 -19.57
C ILE A 43 -11.08 -7.12 -19.43
N TRP A 44 -11.12 -8.39 -19.83
CA TRP A 44 -12.26 -9.27 -19.59
C TRP A 44 -11.89 -10.30 -18.53
N ILE A 45 -12.78 -10.54 -17.56
CA ILE A 45 -12.73 -11.68 -16.62
C ILE A 45 -13.85 -12.63 -16.99
N ILE A 46 -13.50 -13.88 -17.29
CA ILE A 46 -14.36 -14.86 -17.95
C ILE A 46 -14.34 -16.17 -17.13
N PRO A 47 -15.49 -16.82 -16.89
CA PRO A 47 -15.50 -18.14 -16.30
C PRO A 47 -14.92 -19.18 -17.27
N ARG A 48 -14.19 -20.15 -16.73
CA ARG A 48 -13.64 -21.27 -17.51
C ARG A 48 -14.73 -22.20 -18.03
N ASN A 49 -15.78 -22.38 -17.21
CA ASN A 49 -16.93 -23.19 -17.59
C ASN A 49 -17.96 -22.29 -18.30
N HIS A 50 -18.59 -22.83 -19.34
CA HIS A 50 -19.69 -22.17 -20.01
C HIS A 50 -20.83 -21.89 -19.02
N SER A 51 -21.14 -20.61 -18.80
CA SER A 51 -22.26 -20.15 -17.99
C SER A 51 -22.87 -18.91 -18.64
N ALA A 52 -24.17 -18.97 -18.90
CA ALA A 52 -24.88 -17.90 -19.60
C ALA A 52 -25.23 -16.73 -18.66
N HIS A 53 -25.53 -17.03 -17.39
CA HIS A 53 -26.04 -16.04 -16.45
C HIS A 53 -25.07 -15.79 -15.30
N PHE A 54 -24.78 -14.51 -15.03
CA PHE A 54 -23.93 -14.13 -13.91
C PHE A 54 -24.48 -14.58 -12.56
N HIS A 55 -25.80 -14.61 -12.37
CA HIS A 55 -26.40 -14.98 -11.09
C HIS A 55 -26.27 -16.48 -10.73
N GLU A 56 -25.76 -17.32 -11.64
CA GLU A 56 -25.44 -18.73 -11.37
C GLU A 56 -24.17 -18.88 -10.51
N LEU A 57 -23.45 -17.79 -10.25
CA LEU A 57 -22.20 -17.76 -9.46
C LEU A 57 -22.35 -18.37 -8.05
N ASP A 58 -23.56 -18.31 -7.47
CA ASP A 58 -23.89 -18.78 -6.11
C ASP A 58 -24.44 -20.21 -6.06
N ALA A 59 -24.68 -20.86 -7.20
CA ALA A 59 -25.33 -22.19 -7.22
C ALA A 59 -24.45 -23.32 -6.64
N GLU A 60 -23.13 -23.12 -6.52
CA GLU A 60 -22.21 -24.04 -5.83
C GLU A 60 -22.07 -23.77 -4.31
N MET A 61 -22.98 -23.02 -3.68
CA MET A 61 -23.08 -22.92 -2.22
C MET A 61 -23.63 -24.20 -1.55
N SER A 62 -23.63 -25.34 -2.27
CA SER A 62 -23.94 -26.69 -1.76
C SER A 62 -22.87 -27.25 -0.80
N CYS A 63 -21.66 -26.67 -0.75
CA CYS A 63 -20.59 -27.14 0.15
C CYS A 63 -20.87 -26.93 1.66
N MET A 64 -22.05 -26.42 2.04
CA MET A 64 -22.44 -26.17 3.44
C MET A 64 -23.71 -26.93 3.89
N LYS A 65 -24.06 -28.06 3.25
CA LYS A 65 -25.19 -28.91 3.69
C LYS A 65 -24.92 -30.41 3.82
N THR A 66 -23.66 -30.88 3.80
CA THR A 66 -23.37 -32.23 4.32
C THR A 66 -23.05 -32.16 5.81
N LEU A 67 -24.12 -32.27 6.59
CA LEU A 67 -24.13 -32.67 7.99
C LEU A 67 -23.22 -33.89 8.21
N SER A 68 -22.08 -33.70 8.89
CA SER A 68 -21.41 -34.72 9.73
C SER A 68 -20.17 -34.15 10.41
N CYS A 69 -20.35 -33.16 11.28
CA CYS A 69 -19.46 -33.05 12.43
C CYS A 69 -20.35 -33.30 13.65
N GLY A 70 -20.52 -34.59 13.94
CA GLY A 70 -21.34 -35.09 15.03
C GLY A 70 -20.86 -34.52 16.36
N VAL A 71 -21.83 -34.13 17.17
CA VAL A 71 -21.65 -33.99 18.61
C VAL A 71 -21.40 -35.41 19.15
N ALA A 72 -20.17 -35.70 19.53
CA ALA A 72 -19.84 -36.81 20.41
C ALA A 72 -18.71 -36.35 21.32
N GLY A 73 -18.96 -36.43 22.63
CA GLY A 73 -18.12 -35.85 23.67
C GLY A 73 -16.74 -36.48 23.80
N GLY A 74 -15.90 -35.82 24.58
CA GLY A 74 -14.58 -36.32 24.97
C GLY A 74 -13.52 -35.25 24.87
N LEU A 75 -12.81 -35.02 25.99
CA LEU A 75 -11.68 -34.10 26.09
C LEU A 75 -10.65 -34.36 24.96
N GLY A 76 -10.52 -33.41 24.05
CA GLY A 76 -9.56 -33.47 22.95
C GLY A 76 -9.38 -32.11 22.29
N THR A 77 -8.13 -31.70 22.13
CA THR A 77 -7.68 -30.39 21.63
C THR A 77 -8.28 -30.00 20.28
N TRP A 78 -8.81 -28.77 20.19
CA TRP A 78 -9.22 -28.15 18.93
C TRP A 78 -8.01 -27.87 18.03
N GLN A 79 -7.73 -28.75 17.08
CA GLN A 79 -6.93 -28.39 15.91
C GLN A 79 -7.81 -27.57 14.97
N TYR A 80 -7.53 -26.27 14.85
CA TYR A 80 -8.06 -25.39 13.81
C TYR A 80 -7.53 -25.83 12.43
N GLY A 81 -8.12 -26.88 11.86
CA GLY A 81 -7.95 -27.20 10.44
C GLY A 81 -8.70 -26.18 9.59
N LYS A 82 -7.99 -25.18 9.07
CA LYS A 82 -8.49 -24.28 8.01
C LYS A 82 -8.78 -25.11 6.73
N ARG A 83 -9.97 -25.68 6.60
CA ARG A 83 -10.48 -26.09 5.29
C ARG A 83 -10.90 -24.81 4.55
N ARG A 84 -10.11 -24.38 3.55
CA ARG A 84 -10.49 -23.31 2.61
C ARG A 84 -11.71 -23.81 1.83
N CYS A 85 -12.89 -23.26 2.10
CA CYS A 85 -14.02 -23.41 1.19
C CYS A 85 -13.62 -22.81 -0.17
N ARG A 86 -13.68 -23.62 -1.22
CA ARG A 86 -13.47 -23.19 -2.61
C ARG A 86 -14.80 -22.69 -3.15
N CYS A 87 -15.16 -21.43 -2.92
CA CYS A 87 -16.37 -20.87 -3.54
C CYS A 87 -16.02 -20.00 -4.74
N LEU A 88 -16.81 -20.16 -5.79
CA LEU A 88 -16.66 -19.52 -7.09
C LEU A 88 -16.57 -17.98 -6.96
N ALA A 89 -17.43 -17.39 -6.11
CA ALA A 89 -17.43 -15.96 -5.81
C ALA A 89 -16.12 -15.46 -5.15
N LEU A 90 -15.51 -16.25 -4.25
CA LEU A 90 -14.22 -15.86 -3.64
C LEU A 90 -13.07 -15.97 -4.64
N ASP A 91 -13.11 -16.96 -5.54
CA ASP A 91 -12.11 -17.10 -6.61
C ASP A 91 -12.20 -15.93 -7.59
N LEU A 92 -13.42 -15.56 -8.02
CA LEU A 92 -13.68 -14.36 -8.82
C LEU A 92 -13.18 -13.09 -8.14
N GLY A 93 -13.57 -12.89 -6.86
CA GLY A 93 -13.16 -11.72 -6.09
C GLY A 93 -11.64 -11.65 -5.90
N GLY A 94 -10.97 -12.79 -5.78
CA GLY A 94 -9.51 -12.88 -5.74
C GLY A 94 -8.86 -12.43 -7.05
N LEU A 95 -9.31 -12.98 -8.18
CA LEU A 95 -8.80 -12.62 -9.50
C LEU A 95 -9.09 -11.16 -9.86
N MET A 96 -10.33 -10.70 -9.67
CA MET A 96 -10.73 -9.31 -9.92
C MET A 96 -9.88 -8.34 -9.13
N ARG A 97 -9.62 -8.63 -7.85
CA ARG A 97 -8.74 -7.82 -7.01
C ARG A 97 -7.30 -7.79 -7.52
N GLN A 98 -6.78 -8.92 -7.98
CA GLN A 98 -5.43 -9.01 -8.54
C GLN A 98 -5.32 -8.15 -9.81
N ILE A 99 -6.30 -8.26 -10.71
CA ILE A 99 -6.37 -7.48 -11.96
C ILE A 99 -6.48 -5.99 -11.71
N LEU A 100 -7.41 -5.57 -10.84
CA LEU A 100 -7.56 -4.15 -10.50
C LEU A 100 -6.29 -3.56 -9.88
N ARG A 101 -5.52 -4.37 -9.13
CA ARG A 101 -4.23 -3.93 -8.59
C ARG A 101 -3.15 -3.82 -9.64
N LYS A 102 -3.06 -4.79 -10.57
CA LYS A 102 -2.12 -4.74 -11.69
C LYS A 102 -2.39 -3.50 -12.55
N MET A 103 -3.66 -3.28 -12.92
CA MET A 103 -4.12 -2.11 -13.66
C MET A 103 -3.82 -0.81 -12.90
N SER A 104 -4.18 -0.73 -11.60
CA SER A 104 -3.92 0.46 -10.77
C SER A 104 -2.42 0.75 -10.64
N PHE A 105 -1.58 -0.27 -10.49
CA PHE A 105 -0.14 -0.10 -10.38
C PHE A 105 0.48 0.35 -11.71
N GLN A 106 0.15 -0.35 -12.80
CA GLN A 106 0.75 -0.13 -14.11
C GLN A 106 0.31 1.17 -14.77
N LEU A 107 -0.95 1.57 -14.56
CA LEU A 107 -1.58 2.71 -15.25
C LEU A 107 -1.72 3.95 -14.35
N ASN A 108 -0.96 4.03 -13.25
CA ASN A 108 -0.98 5.15 -12.30
C ASN A 108 -2.36 5.42 -11.67
N ASN A 109 -3.07 4.37 -11.31
CA ASN A 109 -4.38 4.39 -10.66
C ASN A 109 -5.41 5.24 -11.44
N PRO A 110 -5.74 4.84 -12.67
CA PRO A 110 -6.70 5.56 -13.49
C PRO A 110 -8.11 5.36 -12.90
N PRO A 111 -9.04 6.30 -13.15
CA PRO A 111 -10.45 6.00 -13.01
C PRO A 111 -10.82 4.84 -13.96
N TYR A 112 -11.76 4.01 -13.55
CA TYR A 112 -12.22 2.88 -14.35
C TYR A 112 -13.70 2.63 -14.12
N ASN A 113 -14.32 1.99 -15.11
CA ASN A 113 -15.65 1.40 -14.98
C ASN A 113 -15.53 -0.12 -15.13
N PHE A 114 -16.46 -0.86 -14.54
CA PHE A 114 -16.64 -2.26 -14.87
C PHE A 114 -18.11 -2.55 -15.15
N MET A 115 -18.35 -3.48 -16.07
CA MET A 115 -19.67 -3.86 -16.54
C MET A 115 -19.78 -5.38 -16.53
N ILE A 116 -20.91 -5.89 -16.06
CA ILE A 116 -21.22 -7.32 -16.11
C ILE A 116 -22.07 -7.55 -17.36
N HIS A 117 -21.54 -8.33 -18.29
CA HIS A 117 -22.26 -8.77 -19.48
C HIS A 117 -22.81 -10.17 -19.21
N SER A 118 -24.13 -10.27 -19.07
CA SER A 118 -24.84 -11.52 -18.76
C SER A 118 -25.96 -11.73 -19.77
N SER A 119 -26.37 -12.99 -19.96
CA SER A 119 -27.51 -13.33 -20.81
C SER A 119 -28.79 -12.61 -20.35
N PRO A 120 -29.69 -12.21 -21.27
CA PRO A 120 -31.03 -11.70 -20.94
C PRO A 120 -31.81 -12.65 -20.01
N LEU A 121 -32.86 -12.17 -19.34
CA LEU A 121 -33.62 -13.00 -18.39
C LEU A 121 -34.55 -14.02 -19.07
N HIS A 122 -35.11 -13.67 -20.23
CA HIS A 122 -36.06 -14.51 -20.97
C HIS A 122 -35.42 -14.89 -22.30
N VAL A 123 -34.67 -16.00 -22.28
CA VAL A 123 -33.96 -16.54 -23.43
C VAL A 123 -34.39 -17.98 -23.67
N ASP A 124 -34.54 -18.33 -24.95
CA ASP A 124 -34.81 -19.70 -25.35
C ASP A 124 -33.60 -20.60 -25.05
N GLY A 125 -33.85 -21.89 -24.83
CA GLY A 125 -32.79 -22.86 -24.53
C GLY A 125 -31.68 -22.93 -25.58
N SER A 126 -31.96 -22.55 -26.84
CA SER A 126 -30.98 -22.49 -27.91
C SER A 126 -30.00 -21.32 -27.77
N GLU A 127 -30.39 -20.22 -27.12
CA GLU A 127 -29.53 -19.03 -26.93
C GLU A 127 -28.53 -19.22 -25.79
N LEU A 128 -28.87 -20.07 -24.82
CA LEU A 128 -27.99 -20.44 -23.72
C LEU A 128 -26.73 -21.17 -24.19
N ALA A 129 -26.77 -21.87 -25.33
CA ALA A 129 -25.65 -22.64 -25.86
C ALA A 129 -24.47 -21.76 -26.33
N TYR A 130 -24.73 -20.49 -26.69
CA TYR A 130 -23.71 -19.55 -27.16
C TYR A 130 -23.57 -18.31 -26.28
N SER A 131 -24.46 -18.10 -25.32
CA SER A 131 -24.38 -16.99 -24.36
C SER A 131 -23.45 -17.37 -23.22
N HIS A 132 -22.45 -16.53 -22.95
CA HIS A 132 -21.45 -16.77 -21.91
C HIS A 132 -21.13 -15.43 -21.24
N TRP A 133 -21.36 -15.34 -19.93
CA TRP A 133 -21.20 -14.08 -19.21
C TRP A 133 -19.72 -13.74 -18.96
N PHE A 134 -19.40 -12.46 -18.88
CA PHE A 134 -18.07 -11.99 -18.49
C PHE A 134 -18.15 -10.61 -17.81
N ILE A 135 -17.08 -10.23 -17.11
CA ILE A 135 -16.91 -8.88 -16.57
C ILE A 135 -15.92 -8.13 -17.46
N GLN A 136 -16.35 -6.99 -17.99
CA GLN A 136 -15.50 -6.05 -18.72
C GLN A 136 -15.03 -4.96 -17.77
N ILE A 137 -13.73 -4.65 -17.78
CA ILE A 137 -13.12 -3.56 -17.02
C ILE A 137 -12.48 -2.61 -18.03
N VAL A 138 -12.83 -1.32 -17.95
CA VAL A 138 -12.35 -0.28 -18.86
C VAL A 138 -11.69 0.84 -18.07
N PRO A 139 -10.35 0.97 -18.12
CA PRO A 139 -9.65 2.13 -17.56
C PRO A 139 -9.89 3.35 -18.47
N GLN A 140 -10.17 4.50 -17.85
CA GLN A 140 -10.38 5.76 -18.57
C GLN A 140 -9.03 6.43 -18.84
N LEU A 141 -8.42 6.09 -19.98
CA LEU A 141 -7.10 6.60 -20.37
C LEU A 141 -7.17 7.68 -21.46
N ILE A 142 -8.16 7.58 -22.34
CA ILE A 142 -8.37 8.49 -23.46
C ILE A 142 -9.83 8.98 -23.46
N PRO A 143 -10.08 10.27 -23.76
CA PRO A 143 -11.43 10.77 -23.91
C PRO A 143 -12.03 10.31 -25.25
N THR A 144 -13.32 10.01 -25.27
CA THR A 144 -14.08 9.79 -26.51
C THR A 144 -14.23 11.12 -27.25
N THR A 145 -13.88 11.15 -28.54
CA THR A 145 -13.92 12.37 -29.36
C THR A 145 -15.04 12.30 -30.40
N GLY A 146 -15.15 13.33 -31.26
CA GLY A 146 -16.24 13.45 -32.24
C GLY A 146 -16.29 12.30 -33.26
N PHE A 147 -15.16 11.67 -33.60
CA PHE A 147 -15.14 10.53 -34.52
C PHE A 147 -15.81 9.31 -33.91
N GLU A 148 -15.46 8.96 -32.67
CA GLU A 148 -16.05 7.81 -31.98
C GLU A 148 -17.54 8.04 -31.71
N LEU A 149 -17.93 9.26 -31.34
CA LEU A 149 -19.34 9.62 -31.12
C LEU A 149 -20.15 9.58 -32.43
N GLY A 150 -19.57 10.01 -33.55
CA GLY A 150 -20.27 10.07 -34.83
C GLY A 150 -20.39 8.73 -35.54
N THR A 151 -19.42 7.83 -35.36
CA THR A 151 -19.35 6.55 -36.10
C THR A 151 -19.70 5.33 -35.25
N GLY A 152 -19.55 5.42 -33.93
CA GLY A 152 -19.57 4.25 -33.04
C GLY A 152 -18.31 3.37 -33.13
N CYS A 153 -17.36 3.71 -34.00
CA CYS A 153 -16.08 3.01 -34.13
C CYS A 153 -15.06 3.61 -33.16
N HIS A 154 -14.31 2.75 -32.46
CA HIS A 154 -13.30 3.17 -31.49
C HIS A 154 -11.89 3.07 -32.07
N ILE A 155 -11.03 4.03 -31.74
CA ILE A 155 -9.61 4.00 -32.10
C ILE A 155 -8.82 3.57 -30.86
N ASN A 156 -8.33 2.33 -30.86
CA ASN A 156 -7.49 1.81 -29.80
C ASN A 156 -6.00 1.94 -30.19
N PRO A 157 -5.21 2.78 -29.50
CA PRO A 157 -3.79 2.98 -29.82
C PRO A 157 -2.87 1.88 -29.28
N VAL A 158 -3.38 0.94 -28.48
CA VAL A 158 -2.59 -0.14 -27.86
C VAL A 158 -3.10 -1.48 -28.37
N LEU A 159 -2.19 -2.26 -28.98
CA LEU A 159 -2.51 -3.62 -29.41
C LEU A 159 -2.82 -4.51 -28.20
N PRO A 160 -3.78 -5.45 -28.35
CA PRO A 160 -4.22 -6.26 -27.23
C PRO A 160 -3.12 -7.18 -26.69
N GLU A 161 -2.21 -7.64 -27.54
CA GLU A 161 -1.04 -8.44 -27.16
C GLU A 161 -0.07 -7.65 -26.27
N ASP A 162 0.19 -6.39 -26.61
CA ASP A 162 1.06 -5.51 -25.83
C ASP A 162 0.42 -5.17 -24.48
N ALA A 163 -0.88 -4.86 -24.46
CA ALA A 163 -1.61 -4.61 -23.23
C ALA A 163 -1.61 -5.84 -22.30
N ALA A 164 -1.83 -7.04 -22.85
CA ALA A 164 -1.81 -8.29 -22.11
C ALA A 164 -0.42 -8.57 -21.53
N LYS A 165 0.64 -8.45 -22.34
CA LYS A 165 2.03 -8.61 -21.91
C LYS A 165 2.39 -7.66 -20.78
N VAL A 166 2.09 -6.38 -20.95
CA VAL A 166 2.36 -5.35 -19.93
C VAL A 166 1.67 -5.69 -18.61
N LEU A 167 0.39 -6.07 -18.62
CA LEU A 167 -0.33 -6.42 -17.39
C LEU A 167 0.12 -7.77 -16.79
N ARG A 168 0.57 -8.72 -17.60
CA ARG A 168 1.09 -10.02 -17.15
C ARG A 168 2.37 -9.86 -16.33
N GLU A 169 3.28 -9.00 -16.79
CA GLU A 169 4.60 -8.75 -16.18
C GLU A 169 4.54 -7.91 -14.89
N VAL A 170 3.37 -7.34 -14.54
CA VAL A 170 3.21 -6.52 -13.32
C VAL A 170 3.31 -7.37 -12.06
N ILE A 171 4.35 -7.10 -11.25
CA ILE A 171 4.51 -7.66 -9.92
C ILE A 171 3.84 -6.75 -8.89
N VAL A 172 2.66 -7.15 -8.39
CA VAL A 172 1.93 -6.40 -7.36
C VAL A 172 2.46 -6.78 -5.96
N PRO A 173 3.01 -5.84 -5.17
CA PRO A 173 3.47 -6.15 -3.82
C PRO A 173 2.30 -6.50 -2.89
N VAL A 174 2.38 -7.67 -2.25
CA VAL A 174 1.37 -8.18 -1.33
C VAL A 174 1.57 -7.55 0.06
N PHE A 175 0.75 -6.56 0.42
CA PHE A 175 0.79 -5.96 1.76
C PHE A 175 0.10 -6.88 2.79
N ALA A 176 0.87 -7.46 3.72
CA ALA A 176 0.43 -8.46 4.70
C ALA A 176 -0.57 -7.98 5.80
N HIS A 177 -1.24 -6.83 5.65
CA HIS A 177 -2.21 -6.38 6.66
C HIS A 177 -3.38 -5.58 6.06
N GLU A 178 -4.18 -6.27 5.26
CA GLU A 178 -5.37 -5.73 4.61
C GLU A 178 -6.57 -5.70 5.56
N ARG A 179 -6.69 -4.63 6.34
CA ARG A 179 -7.99 -4.15 6.82
C ARG A 179 -8.01 -2.62 6.75
N ARG A 180 -8.80 -2.09 5.81
CA ARG A 180 -9.08 -0.67 5.51
C ARG A 180 -7.95 0.14 4.89
N MET A 181 -7.90 0.20 3.56
CA MET A 181 -7.45 1.39 2.83
C MET A 181 -8.34 1.62 1.61
N VAL A 182 -9.06 2.74 1.62
CA VAL A 182 -9.66 3.39 0.45
C VAL A 182 -8.71 4.53 0.08
N GLY A 183 -8.44 4.69 -1.21
CA GLY A 183 -7.65 5.78 -1.77
C GLY A 183 -6.15 5.56 -1.64
N PHE A 184 -5.56 4.89 -2.61
CA PHE A 184 -4.12 4.85 -2.79
C PHE A 184 -3.81 4.88 -4.28
N SER A 185 -3.34 6.02 -4.77
CA SER A 185 -2.56 6.04 -6.01
C SER A 185 -1.18 5.48 -5.67
N PRO A 186 -0.73 4.39 -6.32
CA PRO A 186 0.63 3.91 -6.17
C PRO A 186 1.54 4.96 -6.83
N PRO A 187 2.61 5.37 -6.15
CA PRO A 187 3.63 6.21 -6.77
C PRO A 187 4.51 5.36 -7.67
N SER A 188 4.99 6.04 -8.71
CA SER A 188 5.75 5.59 -9.87
C SER A 188 7.00 4.72 -9.60
N LYS A 189 7.46 4.55 -8.36
CA LYS A 189 8.54 3.61 -7.98
C LYS A 189 8.30 3.09 -6.57
N ILE A 190 8.05 1.79 -6.44
CA ILE A 190 8.12 1.07 -5.17
C ILE A 190 9.56 0.61 -5.01
N VAL A 191 10.24 1.10 -3.98
CA VAL A 191 11.61 0.70 -3.65
C VAL A 191 11.55 -0.14 -2.38
N ASP A 192 12.22 -1.30 -2.39
CA ASP A 192 12.32 -2.19 -1.24
C ASP A 192 13.70 -2.10 -0.60
N TYR A 193 13.74 -1.69 0.67
CA TYR A 193 14.96 -1.66 1.47
C TYR A 193 15.04 -2.82 2.47
N SER A 194 14.23 -3.87 2.31
CA SER A 194 14.18 -5.00 3.27
C SER A 194 15.55 -5.61 3.55
N GLU A 195 16.38 -5.77 2.51
CA GLU A 195 17.73 -6.35 2.65
C GLU A 195 18.65 -5.45 3.48
N ALA A 196 18.63 -4.13 3.25
CA ALA A 196 19.43 -3.16 4.00
C ALA A 196 19.13 -3.20 5.51
N PHE A 197 17.89 -3.53 5.90
CA PHE A 197 17.49 -3.62 7.30
C PHE A 197 17.44 -5.06 7.85
N THR A 198 17.92 -6.03 7.08
CA THR A 198 18.03 -7.43 7.54
C THR A 198 19.38 -7.64 8.19
N THR A 199 19.38 -7.89 9.50
CA THR A 199 20.59 -8.22 10.25
C THR A 199 20.34 -9.37 11.21
N LYS A 200 21.36 -10.21 11.39
CA LYS A 200 21.39 -11.27 12.42
C LYS A 200 21.98 -10.76 13.74
N GLU A 201 22.52 -9.54 13.75
CA GLU A 201 23.17 -8.96 14.92
C GLU A 201 22.17 -8.63 16.01
N MET A 202 22.63 -8.76 17.26
CA MET A 202 21.90 -8.35 18.44
C MET A 202 22.46 -7.03 18.95
N PHE A 203 21.58 -6.08 19.22
CA PHE A 203 21.95 -4.75 19.68
C PHE A 203 21.99 -4.72 21.21
N PRO A 204 23.07 -4.21 21.85
CA PRO A 204 23.17 -4.19 23.31
C PRO A 204 22.03 -3.41 23.98
N THR A 205 21.63 -2.28 23.39
CA THR A 205 20.59 -1.41 23.94
C THR A 205 19.57 -1.00 22.89
N ARG A 206 18.43 -0.50 23.38
CA ARG A 206 17.40 0.12 22.54
C ARG A 206 17.97 1.28 21.72
N GLU A 207 18.86 2.06 22.31
CA GLU A 207 19.47 3.23 21.67
C GLU A 207 20.40 2.83 20.53
N TYR A 208 21.20 1.77 20.72
CA TYR A 208 22.03 1.21 19.65
C TYR A 208 21.18 0.77 18.46
N LEU A 209 20.08 0.05 18.69
CA LEU A 209 19.14 -0.35 17.63
C LEU A 209 18.56 0.87 16.90
N LEU A 210 18.17 1.91 17.64
CA LEU A 210 17.61 3.14 17.06
C LEU A 210 18.64 3.88 16.20
N ASN A 211 19.88 3.98 16.67
CA ASN A 211 20.96 4.68 15.96
C ASN A 211 21.34 3.91 14.69
N TRP A 212 21.48 2.59 14.78
CA TRP A 212 21.70 1.73 13.62
C TRP A 212 20.59 1.90 12.57
N ALA A 213 19.31 1.80 12.97
CA ALA A 213 18.19 1.93 12.03
C ALA A 213 18.12 3.33 11.39
N ARG A 214 18.52 4.38 12.11
CA ARG A 214 18.61 5.74 11.54
C ARG A 214 19.79 5.87 10.59
N ALA A 215 20.94 5.28 10.90
CA ALA A 215 22.13 5.31 10.05
C ALA A 215 21.83 4.68 8.69
N ILE A 216 21.29 3.45 8.67
CA ILE A 216 20.89 2.78 7.43
C ILE A 216 19.82 3.58 6.67
N GLY A 217 18.84 4.16 7.39
CA GLY A 217 17.87 5.05 6.76
C GLY A 217 18.52 6.23 6.03
N ARG A 218 19.49 6.89 6.68
CA ARG A 218 20.22 8.03 6.11
C ARG A 218 21.04 7.64 4.89
N GLU A 219 21.76 6.51 4.94
CA GLU A 219 22.50 5.97 3.80
C GLU A 219 21.58 5.69 2.60
N ASN A 220 20.36 5.24 2.88
CA ASN A 220 19.35 4.96 1.87
C ASN A 220 18.46 6.19 1.56
N GLY A 221 18.80 7.38 2.04
CA GLY A 221 18.16 8.67 1.69
C GLY A 221 16.86 9.02 2.42
N PHE A 222 16.44 8.28 3.46
CA PHE A 222 15.19 8.55 4.19
C PHE A 222 15.31 8.50 5.71
N THR A 223 14.47 9.28 6.39
CA THR A 223 14.54 9.37 7.85
C THR A 223 13.64 8.35 8.55
N VAL A 224 14.25 7.55 9.44
CA VAL A 224 13.55 6.60 10.31
C VAL A 224 13.14 7.25 11.64
N ILE A 225 11.85 7.16 11.95
CA ILE A 225 11.23 7.70 13.17
C ILE A 225 10.58 6.59 14.00
N ILE A 226 10.39 6.85 15.29
CA ILE A 226 9.57 5.98 16.16
C ILE A 226 8.10 6.25 15.87
N GLN A 227 7.38 5.26 15.33
CA GLN A 227 5.93 5.33 15.12
C GLN A 227 5.15 5.05 16.39
N ARG A 228 5.61 4.05 17.15
CA ARG A 228 4.97 3.61 18.40
C ARG A 228 6.01 2.94 19.28
N SER A 229 5.98 3.23 20.58
CA SER A 229 6.76 2.51 21.59
C SER A 229 5.80 2.03 22.68
N ASP A 230 5.96 0.79 23.11
CA ASP A 230 5.27 0.24 24.28
C ASP A 230 6.34 -0.27 25.24
N ASN A 231 6.36 0.28 26.46
CA ASN A 231 7.39 -0.03 27.44
C ASN A 231 7.08 -1.32 28.22
N GLY A 232 5.96 -2.00 27.94
CA GLY A 232 5.47 -3.07 28.81
C GLY A 232 4.87 -2.48 30.09
N GLY A 233 4.10 -3.26 30.85
CA GLY A 233 3.43 -2.74 32.04
C GLY A 233 3.52 -3.67 33.24
N SER A 234 3.93 -3.12 34.37
CA SER A 234 3.74 -3.67 35.71
C SER A 234 2.37 -3.19 36.24
N GLY A 235 1.47 -4.14 36.54
CA GLY A 235 0.15 -3.88 37.12
C GLY A 235 -0.96 -4.81 36.62
N LYS A 236 -2.01 -5.03 37.44
CA LYS A 236 -3.11 -5.98 37.23
C LYS A 236 -3.85 -5.85 35.88
N LYS A 237 -3.86 -4.66 35.25
CA LYS A 237 -4.47 -4.40 33.91
C LYS A 237 -3.53 -4.62 32.70
N LYS A 238 -2.26 -4.99 32.91
CA LYS A 238 -1.22 -5.03 31.86
C LYS A 238 -0.36 -6.31 31.87
N ILE A 239 -0.79 -7.35 32.58
CA ILE A 239 -0.16 -8.67 32.60
C ILE A 239 -0.04 -9.22 31.17
N GLY A 240 1.19 -9.49 30.72
CA GLY A 240 1.50 -10.11 29.42
C GLY A 240 1.86 -9.16 28.27
N ARG A 241 1.85 -7.84 28.44
CA ARG A 241 2.30 -6.91 27.37
C ARG A 241 3.83 -6.87 27.28
N LYS A 242 4.35 -7.29 26.13
CA LYS A 242 5.79 -7.32 25.82
C LYS A 242 6.27 -5.95 25.36
N THR A 243 7.40 -5.49 25.89
CA THR A 243 8.09 -4.28 25.45
C THR A 243 8.41 -4.35 23.96
N THR A 244 8.01 -3.34 23.18
CA THR A 244 8.24 -3.29 21.73
C THR A 244 8.42 -1.86 21.23
N VAL A 245 9.23 -1.69 20.20
CA VAL A 245 9.37 -0.43 19.47
C VAL A 245 9.07 -0.66 18.00
N ILE A 246 8.23 0.19 17.41
CA ILE A 246 7.91 0.19 15.99
C ILE A 246 8.53 1.44 15.37
N LEU A 247 9.42 1.22 14.41
CA LEU A 247 10.04 2.28 13.62
C LEU A 247 9.38 2.35 12.24
N GLY A 248 9.42 3.50 11.60
CA GLY A 248 9.01 3.66 10.22
C GLY A 248 9.49 4.97 9.61
N CYS A 249 9.09 5.26 8.37
CA CYS A 249 9.52 6.44 7.64
C CYS A 249 8.88 7.72 8.23
N GLU A 250 9.57 8.87 8.12
CA GLU A 250 9.00 10.19 8.47
C GLU A 250 7.69 10.48 7.73
N ARG A 251 7.54 9.95 6.50
CA ARG A 251 6.32 10.09 5.68
C ARG A 251 5.23 9.08 6.01
N SER A 252 5.43 8.22 7.01
CA SER A 252 4.43 7.25 7.44
C SER A 252 3.25 7.89 8.20
N GLY A 253 2.11 7.21 8.11
CA GLY A 253 0.86 7.61 8.74
C GLY A 253 0.13 8.72 8.00
N ARG A 254 -0.88 9.30 8.65
CA ARG A 254 -1.69 10.40 8.12
C ARG A 254 -1.57 11.62 9.04
N TYR A 255 -1.81 12.80 8.50
CA TYR A 255 -1.96 14.00 9.32
C TYR A 255 -3.25 13.89 10.14
N ARG A 256 -3.17 14.20 11.43
CA ARG A 256 -4.34 14.31 12.31
C ARG A 256 -4.60 15.79 12.53
N GLN A 257 -5.70 16.30 11.99
CA GLN A 257 -6.17 17.65 12.30
C GLN A 257 -6.56 17.72 13.78
N TYR A 258 -6.12 18.77 14.46
CA TYR A 258 -6.58 19.08 15.82
C TYR A 258 -7.90 19.84 15.73
N LYS A 259 -8.82 19.62 16.68
CA LYS A 259 -10.22 20.06 16.59
C LYS A 259 -10.41 21.58 16.42
N ASP A 260 -9.41 22.40 16.77
CA ASP A 260 -9.52 23.87 16.74
C ASP A 260 -8.42 24.58 15.91
N ALA A 261 -7.75 23.87 14.99
CA ALA A 261 -6.71 24.49 14.17
C ALA A 261 -7.31 25.20 12.95
N LEU A 262 -7.16 26.54 12.87
CA LEU A 262 -7.38 27.29 11.62
C LEU A 262 -6.68 26.54 10.46
N ALA A 263 -7.42 26.32 9.38
CA ALA A 263 -6.95 25.56 8.22
C ALA A 263 -5.65 26.18 7.67
N ARG A 264 -4.50 25.62 8.06
CA ARG A 264 -3.21 26.02 7.49
C ARG A 264 -3.14 25.50 6.06
N LYS A 265 -2.91 26.40 5.08
CA LYS A 265 -2.67 26.11 3.66
C LYS A 265 -1.33 25.39 3.36
N THR A 266 -0.83 24.58 4.29
CA THR A 266 0.43 23.84 4.11
C THR A 266 0.13 22.35 4.06
N GLY A 267 0.41 21.72 2.92
CA GLY A 267 0.25 20.28 2.73
C GLY A 267 1.14 19.46 3.67
N THR A 268 0.65 18.27 4.06
CA THR A 268 1.41 17.32 4.87
C THR A 268 2.38 16.51 3.99
N LYS A 269 3.62 16.31 4.45
CA LYS A 269 4.57 15.40 3.78
C LYS A 269 4.22 13.91 3.95
N LYS A 270 3.31 13.59 4.88
CA LYS A 270 2.88 12.20 5.16
C LYS A 270 2.02 11.65 4.02
N CYS A 271 2.49 10.57 3.41
CA CYS A 271 1.83 9.84 2.32
C CYS A 271 1.39 8.42 2.72
N GLY A 272 1.41 8.10 4.02
CA GLY A 272 1.05 6.76 4.48
C GLY A 272 2.09 5.69 4.19
N CYS A 273 3.38 6.06 4.12
CA CYS A 273 4.48 5.14 3.80
C CYS A 273 4.44 3.83 4.60
N PRO A 274 4.49 2.65 3.92
CA PRO A 274 4.30 1.35 4.57
C PRO A 274 5.54 0.85 5.32
N PHE A 275 6.73 1.38 5.02
CA PHE A 275 7.99 1.04 5.69
C PHE A 275 7.85 0.94 7.21
N ARG A 276 8.25 -0.21 7.76
CA ARG A 276 8.10 -0.54 9.17
C ARG A 276 9.13 -1.57 9.65
N LEU A 277 9.78 -1.24 10.77
CA LEU A 277 10.63 -2.16 11.53
C LEU A 277 10.04 -2.41 12.91
N ARG A 278 10.28 -3.60 13.46
CA ARG A 278 9.85 -3.96 14.81
C ARG A 278 11.05 -4.41 15.64
N GLY A 279 11.43 -3.56 16.60
CA GLY A 279 12.39 -3.89 17.65
C GLY A 279 11.71 -4.57 18.84
N ARG A 280 12.32 -5.64 19.36
CA ARG A 280 11.91 -6.31 20.60
C ARG A 280 13.13 -6.68 21.44
N PRO A 281 13.04 -6.67 22.77
CA PRO A 281 14.08 -7.24 23.61
C PRO A 281 14.14 -8.77 23.42
N VAL A 282 15.33 -9.32 23.58
CA VAL A 282 15.58 -10.76 23.62
C VAL A 282 15.10 -11.32 24.97
N ARG A 283 14.65 -12.58 24.99
CA ARG A 283 14.00 -13.20 26.17
C ARG A 283 14.88 -13.24 27.43
N ASN A 284 16.19 -13.25 27.27
CA ASN A 284 17.14 -13.33 28.39
C ASN A 284 17.59 -11.94 28.90
N GLY A 285 17.14 -10.85 28.29
CA GLY A 285 17.54 -9.48 28.68
C GLY A 285 18.83 -8.99 28.03
N ASP A 286 19.58 -9.86 27.34
CA ASP A 286 20.89 -9.57 26.72
C ASP A 286 20.83 -8.76 25.42
N GLY A 287 19.87 -7.83 25.32
CA GLY A 287 19.80 -6.87 24.22
C GLY A 287 18.52 -6.93 23.40
N TRP A 288 18.62 -6.38 22.19
CA TRP A 288 17.51 -6.04 21.30
C TRP A 288 17.71 -6.64 19.93
N LYS A 289 16.62 -7.13 19.33
CA LYS A 289 16.59 -7.57 17.94
C LYS A 289 15.60 -6.76 17.14
N VAL A 290 15.94 -6.49 15.89
CA VAL A 290 15.08 -5.83 14.91
C VAL A 290 14.53 -6.87 13.93
N ASN A 291 13.29 -6.71 13.50
CA ASN A 291 12.72 -7.48 12.39
C ASN A 291 12.10 -6.50 11.40
N VAL A 292 12.37 -6.72 10.11
CA VAL A 292 11.69 -6.00 9.04
C VAL A 292 10.24 -6.48 8.98
N VAL A 293 9.29 -5.55 9.16
CA VAL A 293 7.86 -5.83 8.98
C VAL A 293 7.42 -5.47 7.56
N CYS A 294 8.02 -4.41 6.99
CA CYS A 294 7.83 -3.99 5.61
C CYS A 294 9.02 -3.10 5.22
N GLY A 295 9.80 -3.46 4.20
CA GLY A 295 10.89 -2.63 3.66
C GLY A 295 10.46 -1.69 2.52
N PHE A 296 9.21 -1.77 2.07
CA PHE A 296 8.72 -0.99 0.93
C PHE A 296 8.49 0.49 1.25
N HIS A 297 8.80 1.32 0.26
CA HIS A 297 8.44 2.73 0.22
C HIS A 297 7.45 3.00 -0.91
N ASN A 298 6.47 3.86 -0.62
CA ASN A 298 5.52 4.39 -1.58
C ASN A 298 5.86 5.85 -1.91
N HIS A 299 7.13 6.15 -2.09
CA HIS A 299 7.54 7.44 -2.58
C HIS A 299 8.99 7.36 -3.00
N GLU A 300 9.38 8.21 -3.95
CA GLU A 300 10.79 8.41 -4.23
C GLU A 300 11.50 8.90 -2.96
N VAL A 301 12.68 8.33 -2.76
CA VAL A 301 13.59 8.75 -1.71
C VAL A 301 14.54 9.76 -2.35
N ILE A 302 14.55 10.98 -1.83
CA ILE A 302 15.34 12.08 -2.39
C ILE A 302 16.76 11.94 -1.84
N GLU A 303 17.76 11.88 -2.72
CA GLU A 303 19.19 11.66 -2.37
C GLU A 303 19.73 12.68 -1.35
N THR A 304 19.19 13.90 -1.32
CA THR A 304 19.58 14.89 -0.32
C THR A 304 18.64 14.85 0.88
N ALA A 305 19.15 14.46 2.05
CA ALA A 305 18.45 14.56 3.33
C ALA A 305 18.11 16.01 3.76
N ILE A 306 18.46 17.00 2.94
CA ILE A 306 18.18 18.43 3.10
C ILE A 306 16.67 18.66 3.05
N GLY A 307 16.06 18.89 4.22
CA GLY A 307 14.61 19.18 4.35
C GLY A 307 13.78 18.12 5.08
N SER A 308 14.40 17.03 5.57
CA SER A 308 13.79 16.17 6.59
C SER A 308 13.60 16.98 7.88
N THR A 309 12.37 17.03 8.39
CA THR A 309 12.09 17.77 9.64
C THR A 309 12.73 17.10 10.85
N TYR A 310 13.03 15.80 10.72
CA TYR A 310 13.61 14.99 11.77
C TYR A 310 15.14 14.91 11.69
N ALA A 311 15.73 14.87 10.49
CA ALA A 311 17.19 14.84 10.33
C ALA A 311 17.88 16.15 10.71
N GLY A 312 17.24 17.30 10.48
CA GLY A 312 17.76 18.62 10.92
C GLY A 312 17.40 19.00 12.35
N ARG A 313 16.93 18.06 13.19
CA ARG A 313 16.48 18.39 14.54
C ARG A 313 17.67 18.54 15.48
N LEU A 314 17.82 19.74 16.05
CA LEU A 314 18.84 20.04 17.05
C LEU A 314 18.70 19.11 18.28
N SER A 315 19.82 18.53 18.68
CA SER A 315 20.01 17.82 19.94
C SER A 315 19.84 18.74 21.16
N GLY A 316 19.86 18.18 22.37
CA GLY A 316 19.80 18.97 23.60
C GLY A 316 20.99 19.94 23.72
N GLU A 317 22.19 19.46 23.43
CA GLU A 317 23.43 20.23 23.45
C GLU A 317 23.45 21.32 22.39
N GLU A 318 23.06 21.01 21.15
CA GLU A 318 23.00 22.00 20.07
C GLU A 318 21.94 23.06 20.34
N LYS A 319 20.81 22.71 20.98
CA LYS A 319 19.83 23.71 21.42
C LYS A 319 20.37 24.63 22.50
N SER A 320 21.14 24.10 23.46
CA SER A 320 21.81 24.92 24.48
C SER A 320 22.77 25.90 23.82
N LEU A 321 23.58 25.42 22.88
CA LEU A 321 24.49 26.26 22.12
C LEU A 321 23.75 27.36 21.33
N VAL A 322 22.61 27.03 20.72
CA VAL A 322 21.77 28.02 20.04
C VAL A 322 21.22 29.05 21.02
N ASP A 323 20.84 28.68 22.25
CA ASP A 323 20.42 29.63 23.29
C ASP A 323 21.57 30.55 23.69
N ASP A 324 22.75 30.01 23.98
CA ASP A 324 23.94 30.77 24.39
C ASP A 324 24.38 31.79 23.34
N LEU A 325 24.44 31.36 22.07
CA LEU A 325 24.78 32.24 20.95
C LEU A 325 23.66 33.26 20.67
N THR A 326 22.40 32.90 20.93
CA THR A 326 21.28 33.84 20.82
C THR A 326 21.33 34.91 21.91
N ARG A 327 21.71 34.56 23.15
CA ARG A 327 21.94 35.50 24.26
C ARG A 327 23.10 36.45 23.95
N SER A 328 24.11 35.94 23.25
CA SER A 328 25.27 36.71 22.79
C SER A 328 25.00 37.54 21.53
N MET A 329 23.74 37.68 21.11
CA MET A 329 23.31 38.48 19.94
C MET A 329 23.94 38.05 18.60
N VAL A 330 24.40 36.81 18.49
CA VAL A 330 24.97 36.28 17.24
C VAL A 330 23.88 36.16 16.17
N LYS A 331 24.23 36.48 14.91
CA LYS A 331 23.29 36.40 13.80
C LYS A 331 22.95 34.93 13.49
N PRO A 332 21.69 34.61 13.11
CA PRO A 332 21.28 33.23 12.81
C PRO A 332 22.13 32.51 11.76
N LYS A 333 22.66 33.25 10.77
CA LYS A 333 23.56 32.72 9.73
C LYS A 333 24.86 32.19 10.35
N ASP A 334 25.43 32.94 11.28
CA ASP A 334 26.71 32.62 11.92
C ASP A 334 26.53 31.48 12.93
N ILE A 335 25.39 31.45 13.64
CA ILE A 335 24.98 30.30 14.48
C ILE A 335 24.91 29.01 13.64
N LEU A 336 24.34 29.07 12.43
CA LEU A 336 24.27 27.91 11.54
C LEU A 336 25.65 27.44 11.11
N GLN A 337 26.56 28.37 10.80
CA GLN A 337 27.94 28.04 10.44
C GLN A 337 28.67 27.37 11.61
N THR A 338 28.52 27.88 12.84
CA THR A 338 29.10 27.27 14.03
C THR A 338 28.59 25.85 14.26
N LEU A 339 27.29 25.59 14.06
CA LEU A 339 26.72 24.25 14.17
C LEU A 339 27.30 23.29 13.12
N LYS A 340 27.45 23.75 11.88
CA LYS A 340 28.02 22.95 10.79
C LYS A 340 29.53 22.74 10.92
N ALA A 341 30.25 23.69 11.50
CA ALA A 341 31.69 23.57 11.76
C ALA A 341 31.98 22.57 12.88
N ARG A 342 31.07 22.41 13.85
CA ARG A 342 31.18 21.41 14.93
C ARG A 342 30.78 20.00 14.48
N ASN A 343 29.90 19.90 13.49
CA ASN A 343 29.43 18.62 12.95
C ASN A 343 29.09 18.78 11.46
N GLU A 344 29.94 18.21 10.61
CA GLU A 344 29.76 18.24 9.15
C GLU A 344 28.51 17.48 8.70
N GLU A 345 28.04 16.49 9.48
CA GLU A 345 26.78 15.78 9.23
C GLU A 345 25.53 16.56 9.69
N ASN A 346 25.68 17.78 10.22
CA ASN A 346 24.55 18.56 10.70
C ASN A 346 23.68 19.11 9.55
N LEU A 347 22.49 18.53 9.41
CA LEU A 347 21.49 18.87 8.39
C LEU A 347 20.51 19.98 8.82
N THR A 348 20.84 20.74 9.87
CA THR A 348 20.00 21.84 10.37
C THR A 348 19.89 22.93 9.31
N SER A 349 18.67 23.44 9.15
CA SER A 349 18.33 24.56 8.27
C SER A 349 18.24 25.86 9.06
N ILE A 350 18.45 26.99 8.38
CA ILE A 350 18.32 28.33 8.99
C ILE A 350 16.93 28.55 9.61
N LYS A 351 15.88 27.96 9.01
CA LYS A 351 14.50 28.00 9.52
C LYS A 351 14.38 27.38 10.92
N GLN A 352 15.14 26.33 11.21
CA GLN A 352 15.10 25.68 12.53
C GLN A 352 15.74 26.57 13.61
N ILE A 353 16.78 27.34 13.27
CA ILE A 353 17.37 28.33 14.18
C ILE A 353 16.34 29.40 14.53
N TYR A 354 15.65 29.94 13.54
CA TYR A 354 14.57 30.91 13.78
C TYR A 354 13.45 30.34 14.66
N ASN A 355 13.03 29.10 14.40
CA ASN A 355 12.01 28.43 15.21
C ASN A 355 12.44 28.26 16.68
N VAL A 356 13.70 27.87 16.92
CA VAL A 356 14.24 27.73 18.29
C VAL A 356 14.31 29.08 18.99
N ARG A 357 14.81 30.13 18.33
CA ARG A 357 14.83 31.49 18.89
C ARG A 357 13.43 31.98 19.27
N GLN A 358 12.44 31.72 18.41
CA GLN A 358 11.07 32.08 18.68
C GLN A 358 10.49 31.31 19.88
N ALA A 359 10.80 30.03 20.00
CA ALA A 359 10.39 29.21 21.14
C ALA A 359 11.03 29.71 22.46
N LEU A 360 12.34 29.98 22.46
CA LEU A 360 13.06 30.54 23.61
C LEU A 360 12.50 31.90 24.04
N LYS A 361 12.16 32.78 23.08
CA LYS A 361 11.52 34.07 23.37
C LYS A 361 10.15 33.89 24.04
N ARG A 362 9.35 32.92 23.59
CA ARG A 362 8.05 32.62 24.19
C ARG A 362 8.18 32.07 25.60
N SER A 363 9.09 31.12 25.83
CA SER A 363 9.35 30.57 27.17
C SER A 363 9.78 31.65 28.16
N ARG A 364 10.66 32.57 27.75
CA ARG A 364 11.09 33.70 28.59
C ARG A 364 9.98 34.68 28.93
N ASN A 365 9.08 34.97 27.98
CA ASN A 365 7.92 35.82 28.25
C ASN A 365 6.98 35.19 29.28
N ILE A 366 6.77 33.87 29.22
CA ILE A 366 5.96 33.13 30.20
C ILE A 366 6.62 33.13 31.58
N GLU A 367 7.94 32.95 31.67
CA GLU A 367 8.67 33.02 32.95
C GLU A 367 8.60 34.41 33.61
N MET A 368 8.59 35.49 32.82
CA MET A 368 8.40 36.85 33.32
C MET A 368 6.95 37.12 33.77
N GLU A 369 5.94 36.56 33.09
CA GLU A 369 4.53 36.66 33.49
C GLU A 369 4.18 35.87 34.76
N HIS A 370 4.97 34.83 35.09
CA HIS A 370 4.80 34.04 36.32
C HIS A 370 5.63 34.55 37.50
N SER A 371 6.54 35.51 37.26
CA SER A 371 7.42 36.13 38.29
C SER A 371 7.03 37.57 38.62
N ALA A 372 6.00 38.10 37.95
CA ALA A 372 5.34 39.37 38.23
C ALA A 372 3.99 39.10 38.89
#